data_AF-A0A0G2B9K0-F1
#
_entry.id   AF-A0A0G2B9K0-F1
#
_cell.length_a   1.000
_cell.length_b   1.000
_cell.length_c   1.000
_cell.angle_alpha   90.00
_cell.angle_beta   90.00
_cell.angle_gamma   90.00
#
_symmetry.space_group_name_H-M   'P 1'
#
loop_
_entity.id
_entity.type
_entity.pdbx_description
1 polymer ?
#
loop_
_entity_poly.entity_id
_entity_poly.type
_entity_poly.pdbx_seq_one_letter_code
_entity_poly.pdbx_strand_id
1 'polypeptide(L)'
;MDTPGWLEANGLALFISGAILRTWSQITLGDNWSADLSTRPRHELLETGPYALLRHPIYASYILIAPGLMFTTGNWLIGALALAYTLVSQLRIPEEDAMLCACFGERHLAYRSIIIDRRNRIITAAVAVLNLCGAGHELSWLLGW
;
A
#
# COMPACT_ATOMS: atom_id res chain seq x y z
N MET A 1 22.63 -5.28 17.21
CA MET A 1 23.09 -4.07 16.49
C MET A 1 22.38 -2.93 17.16
N ASP A 2 23.11 -2.03 17.81
CA ASP A 2 22.50 -0.90 18.50
C ASP A 2 22.00 0.07 17.43
N THR A 3 20.70 0.04 17.17
CA THR A 3 20.05 0.96 16.24
C THR A 3 20.03 2.36 16.85
N PRO A 4 20.35 3.43 16.10
CA PRO A 4 20.22 4.78 16.60
C PRO A 4 18.77 5.06 17.02
N GLY A 5 18.53 5.73 18.16
CA GLY A 5 17.16 5.93 18.66
C GLY A 5 16.22 6.69 17.71
N TRP A 6 16.77 7.57 16.85
CA TRP A 6 15.96 8.21 15.79
C TRP A 6 15.50 7.20 14.73
N LEU A 7 16.31 6.20 14.41
CA LEU A 7 15.95 5.16 13.44
C LEU A 7 14.86 4.25 14.01
N GLU A 8 14.95 3.91 15.29
CA GLU A 8 13.91 3.16 16.01
C GLU A 8 12.59 3.94 16.04
N ALA A 9 12.63 5.23 16.37
CA ALA A 9 11.44 6.09 16.39
C ALA A 9 10.77 6.19 15.00
N ASN A 10 11.56 6.35 13.94
CA ASN A 10 11.05 6.34 12.56
C ASN A 10 10.50 4.97 12.16
N GLY A 11 11.18 3.89 12.56
CA GLY A 11 10.71 2.52 12.38
C GLY A 11 9.35 2.27 13.02
N LEU A 12 9.19 2.74 14.26
CA LEU A 12 7.94 2.63 15.00
C LEU A 12 6.82 3.43 14.33
N ALA A 13 7.11 4.65 13.88
CA ALA A 13 6.15 5.47 13.15
C ALA A 13 5.68 4.80 11.84
N LEU A 14 6.61 4.22 11.07
CA LEU A 14 6.29 3.45 9.85
C LEU A 14 5.42 2.23 10.17
N PHE A 15 5.81 1.47 11.21
CA PHE A 15 5.08 0.28 11.63
C PHE A 15 3.65 0.63 12.05
N ILE A 16 3.47 1.65 12.90
CA ILE A 16 2.15 2.11 13.36
C ILE A 16 1.31 2.59 12.17
N SER A 17 1.89 3.37 11.25
CA SER A 17 1.17 3.86 10.06
C SER A 17 0.68 2.70 9.19
N GLY A 18 1.52 1.69 8.97
CA GLY A 18 1.14 0.48 8.26
C GLY A 18 0.07 -0.33 9.00
N ALA A 19 0.20 -0.49 10.32
CA ALA A 19 -0.78 -1.19 11.14
C ALA A 19 -2.16 -0.51 11.13
N ILE A 20 -2.19 0.84 11.18
CA ILE A 20 -3.42 1.63 11.04
C ILE A 20 -4.04 1.40 9.67
N LEU A 21 -3.26 1.52 8.58
CA LEU A 21 -3.77 1.30 7.22
C LEU A 21 -4.34 -0.12 7.06
N ARG A 22 -3.64 -1.12 7.56
CA ARG A 22 -4.10 -2.52 7.54
C ARG A 22 -5.41 -2.69 8.29
N THR A 23 -5.47 -2.19 9.52
CA THR A 23 -6.65 -2.32 10.40
C THR A 23 -7.84 -1.59 9.79
N TRP A 24 -7.64 -0.37 9.29
CA TRP A 24 -8.67 0.39 8.58
C TRP A 24 -9.18 -0.38 7.36
N SER A 25 -8.29 -0.98 6.57
CA SER A 25 -8.66 -1.77 5.39
C SER A 25 -9.46 -3.02 5.75
N GLN A 26 -9.12 -3.69 6.86
CA GLN A 26 -9.86 -4.85 7.35
C GLN A 26 -11.24 -4.46 7.89
N ILE A 27 -11.32 -3.35 8.63
CA ILE A 27 -12.60 -2.81 9.13
C ILE A 27 -13.50 -2.39 7.96
N THR A 28 -12.94 -1.73 6.93
CA THR A 28 -13.71 -1.33 5.74
C THR A 28 -14.18 -2.53 4.92
N LEU A 29 -13.39 -3.61 4.84
CA LEU A 29 -13.86 -4.84 4.22
C LEU A 29 -14.96 -5.53 5.03
N GLY A 30 -14.87 -5.53 6.36
CA GLY A 30 -15.86 -6.17 7.23
C GLY A 30 -16.20 -7.60 6.77
N ASP A 31 -17.48 -7.86 6.54
CA ASP A 31 -17.99 -9.16 6.07
C ASP A 31 -17.60 -9.52 4.62
N ASN A 32 -17.00 -8.60 3.86
CA ASN A 32 -16.40 -8.89 2.56
C ASN A 32 -14.95 -9.39 2.65
N TRP A 33 -14.32 -9.35 3.85
CA TRP A 33 -12.97 -9.88 4.05
C TRP A 33 -13.00 -11.42 4.08
N SER A 34 -12.20 -12.05 3.22
CA SER A 34 -11.88 -13.48 3.28
C SER A 34 -10.36 -13.65 3.15
N ALA A 35 -9.78 -14.54 3.97
CA ALA A 35 -8.37 -14.91 3.84
C ALA A 35 -8.10 -15.79 2.61
N ASP A 36 -9.16 -16.37 2.04
CA ASP A 36 -9.15 -17.15 0.81
C ASP A 36 -9.80 -16.31 -0.32
N LEU A 37 -9.34 -16.47 -1.56
CA LEU A 37 -9.88 -15.80 -2.75
C LEU A 37 -11.26 -16.39 -3.11
N SER A 38 -12.21 -16.24 -2.19
CA SER A 38 -13.55 -16.81 -2.27
C SER A 38 -14.56 -15.70 -2.49
N THR A 39 -15.27 -15.75 -3.61
CA THR A 39 -16.40 -14.87 -3.89
C THR A 39 -17.56 -15.23 -2.96
N ARG A 40 -17.93 -14.35 -2.01
CA ARG A 40 -19.14 -14.53 -1.21
C ARG A 40 -20.39 -14.13 -2.02
N PRO A 41 -21.58 -14.66 -1.72
CA PRO A 41 -22.83 -14.34 -2.44
C PRO A 41 -23.22 -12.85 -2.46
N ARG A 42 -22.58 -12.02 -1.62
CA ARG A 42 -22.78 -10.56 -1.53
C ARG A 42 -21.44 -9.80 -1.59
N HIS A 43 -20.50 -10.30 -2.38
CA HIS A 43 -19.26 -9.56 -2.59
C HIS A 43 -19.58 -8.21 -3.26
N GLU A 44 -19.34 -7.11 -2.55
CA GLU A 44 -19.52 -5.76 -3.07
C GLU A 44 -18.17 -5.13 -3.38
N LEU A 45 -18.10 -4.38 -4.49
CA LEU A 45 -16.92 -3.59 -4.81
C LEU A 45 -16.85 -2.39 -3.86
N LEU A 46 -15.95 -2.45 -2.89
CA LEU A 46 -15.73 -1.38 -1.92
C LEU A 46 -14.88 -0.28 -2.52
N GLU A 47 -15.45 0.92 -2.57
CA GLU A 47 -14.83 2.12 -3.14
C GLU A 47 -14.66 3.24 -2.08
N THR A 48 -14.82 2.90 -0.79
CA THR A 48 -14.79 3.83 0.34
C THR A 48 -13.59 3.59 1.27
N GLY A 49 -13.33 4.55 2.17
CA GLY A 49 -12.22 4.44 3.12
C GLY A 49 -10.86 4.33 2.41
N PRO A 50 -9.97 3.39 2.79
CA PRO A 50 -8.67 3.27 2.17
C PRO A 50 -8.74 2.74 0.73
N TYR A 51 -9.83 2.06 0.35
CA TYR A 51 -10.08 1.61 -1.02
C TYR A 51 -10.40 2.77 -1.98
N ALA A 52 -10.83 3.93 -1.46
CA ALA A 52 -10.99 5.14 -2.26
C ALA A 52 -9.64 5.75 -2.71
N LEU A 53 -8.52 5.31 -2.10
CA LEU A 53 -7.17 5.82 -2.33
C LEU A 53 -6.27 4.79 -3.03
N LEU A 54 -6.39 3.52 -2.66
CA LEU A 54 -5.54 2.42 -3.14
C LEU A 54 -6.42 1.22 -3.49
N ARG A 55 -6.10 0.52 -4.58
CA ARG A 55 -6.85 -0.69 -4.97
C ARG A 55 -6.68 -1.83 -3.97
N HIS A 56 -5.46 -1.98 -3.43
CA HIS A 56 -5.15 -3.01 -2.44
C HIS A 56 -4.41 -2.42 -1.22
N PRO A 57 -5.13 -1.71 -0.34
CA PRO A 57 -4.53 -1.01 0.80
C PRO A 57 -3.94 -1.98 1.84
N ILE A 58 -4.43 -3.24 1.92
CA ILE A 58 -3.81 -4.28 2.75
C ILE A 58 -2.40 -4.62 2.26
N TYR A 59 -2.21 -4.88 0.97
CA TYR A 59 -0.86 -5.19 0.44
C TYR A 59 0.06 -3.97 0.52
N ALA A 60 -0.48 -2.76 0.34
CA ALA A 60 0.27 -1.52 0.52
C ALA A 60 0.73 -1.33 1.98
N SER A 61 -0.06 -1.76 2.96
CA SER A 61 0.32 -1.68 4.37
C SER A 61 1.60 -2.48 4.68
N TYR A 62 1.83 -3.60 4.00
CA TYR A 62 3.04 -4.41 4.20
C TYR A 62 4.32 -3.72 3.73
N ILE A 63 4.22 -2.80 2.77
CA ILE A 63 5.33 -1.97 2.32
C ILE A 63 5.79 -1.01 3.44
N LEU A 64 4.89 -0.60 4.33
CA LEU A 64 5.21 0.22 5.51
C LEU A 64 5.64 -0.63 6.70
N ILE A 65 4.95 -1.75 6.95
CA ILE A 65 5.20 -2.63 8.10
C ILE A 65 6.58 -3.28 8.02
N ALA A 66 7.01 -3.74 6.84
CA ALA A 66 8.29 -4.46 6.68
C ALA A 66 9.53 -3.63 7.10
N PRO A 67 9.77 -2.42 6.54
CA PRO A 67 10.86 -1.58 7.00
C PRO A 67 10.65 -1.09 8.44
N GLY A 68 9.40 -0.83 8.85
CA GLY A 68 9.08 -0.44 10.23
C GLY A 68 9.51 -1.50 11.25
N LEU A 69 9.23 -2.78 10.98
CA LEU A 69 9.67 -3.91 11.81
C LEU A 69 11.19 -4.04 11.84
N MET A 70 11.86 -3.91 10.70
CA MET A 70 13.31 -3.99 10.61
C MET A 70 13.98 -2.92 11.49
N PHE A 71 13.54 -1.68 11.37
CA PHE A 71 14.14 -0.54 12.10
C PHE A 71 13.77 -0.51 13.58
N THR A 72 12.56 -0.91 13.94
CA THR A 72 12.14 -0.96 15.36
C THR A 72 12.86 -2.07 16.13
N THR A 73 13.12 -3.22 15.48
CA THR A 73 13.73 -4.38 16.14
C THR A 73 15.26 -4.42 16.03
N GLY A 74 15.84 -3.62 15.12
CA GLY A 74 17.26 -3.71 14.76
C GLY A 74 17.67 -5.09 14.23
N ASN A 75 16.71 -5.92 13.81
CA ASN A 75 16.92 -7.30 13.43
C ASN A 75 16.70 -7.51 11.93
N TRP A 76 17.81 -7.71 11.21
CA TRP A 76 17.79 -7.91 9.77
C TRP A 76 17.01 -9.17 9.34
N LEU A 77 16.97 -10.22 10.17
CA LEU A 77 16.22 -11.44 9.86
C LEU A 77 14.71 -11.19 9.90
N ILE A 78 14.23 -10.44 10.90
CA ILE A 78 12.81 -10.02 10.97
C ILE A 78 12.47 -9.16 9.75
N GLY A 79 13.34 -8.19 9.41
CA GLY A 79 13.18 -7.36 8.23
C GLY A 79 13.14 -8.16 6.92
N ALA A 80 14.04 -9.12 6.75
CA ALA A 80 14.10 -9.97 5.56
C ALA A 80 12.86 -10.86 5.41
N LEU A 81 12.38 -11.47 6.51
CA LEU A 81 11.15 -12.26 6.51
C LEU A 81 9.93 -11.40 6.21
N ALA A 82 9.83 -10.20 6.80
CA ALA A 82 8.75 -9.27 6.53
C ALA A 82 8.77 -8.79 5.07
N LEU A 83 9.95 -8.50 4.52
CA LEU A 83 10.12 -8.13 3.11
C LEU A 83 9.72 -9.28 2.19
N ALA A 84 10.17 -10.51 2.47
CA ALA A 84 9.79 -11.69 1.70
C ALA A 84 8.27 -11.89 1.70
N TYR A 85 7.62 -11.75 2.86
CA TYR A 85 6.17 -11.79 2.97
C TYR A 85 5.50 -10.67 2.15
N THR A 86 6.00 -9.44 2.21
CA THR A 86 5.51 -8.32 1.40
C THR A 86 5.57 -8.65 -0.09
N LEU A 87 6.69 -9.19 -0.58
CA LEU A 87 6.88 -9.55 -1.98
C LEU A 87 5.92 -10.67 -2.42
N VAL A 88 5.83 -11.75 -1.63
CA VAL A 88 4.91 -12.86 -1.91
C VAL A 88 3.46 -12.38 -1.92
N SER A 89 3.09 -11.46 -1.03
CA SER A 89 1.73 -10.90 -1.01
C SER A 89 1.38 -10.11 -2.28
N GLN A 90 2.37 -9.49 -2.95
CA GLN A 90 2.12 -8.79 -4.22
C GLN A 90 1.78 -9.77 -5.36
N LEU A 91 2.25 -11.02 -5.30
CA LEU A 91 1.95 -12.03 -6.31
C LEU A 91 0.47 -12.40 -6.36
N ARG A 92 -0.30 -12.10 -5.30
CA ARG A 92 -1.75 -12.33 -5.23
C ARG A 92 -2.58 -11.24 -5.91
N ILE A 93 -2.00 -10.06 -6.15
CA ILE A 93 -2.72 -8.92 -6.74
C ILE A 93 -3.34 -9.26 -8.11
N PRO A 94 -2.63 -9.92 -9.05
CA PRO A 94 -3.20 -10.25 -10.36
C PRO A 94 -4.37 -11.23 -10.27
N GLU A 95 -4.29 -12.21 -9.37
CA GLU A 95 -5.36 -13.19 -9.14
C GLU A 95 -6.59 -12.52 -8.54
N GLU A 96 -6.40 -11.62 -7.57
CA GLU A 96 -7.46 -10.82 -6.98
C GLU A 96 -8.10 -9.87 -8.00
N ASP A 97 -7.29 -9.15 -8.79
CA ASP A 97 -7.76 -8.28 -9.88
C ASP A 97 -8.55 -9.08 -10.93
N ALA A 98 -8.12 -10.31 -11.27
CA ALA A 98 -8.82 -11.18 -12.22
C ALA A 98 -10.16 -11.67 -11.67
N MET A 99 -10.20 -12.07 -10.39
CA MET A 99 -11.43 -12.44 -9.68
C MET A 99 -12.41 -11.25 -9.64
N LEU A 100 -11.95 -10.06 -9.24
CA LEU A 100 -12.77 -8.85 -9.19
C LEU A 100 -13.28 -8.46 -10.59
N CYS A 101 -12.45 -8.60 -11.61
CA CYS A 101 -12.86 -8.36 -13.00
C CYS A 101 -13.92 -9.36 -13.46
N ALA A 102 -13.81 -10.64 -13.09
CA ALA A 102 -14.80 -11.66 -13.40
C ALA A 102 -16.14 -11.40 -12.70
N CYS A 103 -16.12 -10.89 -11.46
CA CYS A 103 -17.33 -10.59 -10.69
C CYS A 103 -18.02 -9.28 -11.11
N PHE A 104 -17.26 -8.22 -11.39
CA PHE A 104 -17.80 -6.86 -11.54
C PHE A 104 -17.61 -6.24 -12.93
N GLY A 105 -16.84 -6.88 -13.82
CA GLY A 105 -16.66 -6.46 -15.22
C GLY A 105 -16.27 -4.99 -15.37
N GLU A 106 -17.10 -4.23 -16.08
CA GLU A 106 -16.86 -2.80 -16.36
C GLU A 106 -16.76 -1.94 -15.09
N ARG A 107 -17.48 -2.29 -14.03
CA ARG A 107 -17.43 -1.53 -12.78
C ARG A 107 -16.04 -1.58 -12.15
N HIS A 108 -15.38 -2.73 -12.22
CA HIS A 108 -14.00 -2.89 -11.76
C HIS A 108 -13.02 -2.08 -12.62
N LEU A 109 -13.21 -2.06 -13.95
CA LEU A 109 -12.38 -1.27 -14.86
C LEU A 109 -12.51 0.24 -14.59
N ALA A 110 -13.74 0.72 -14.39
CA ALA A 110 -14.00 2.11 -14.05
C ALA A 110 -13.34 2.49 -12.70
N TYR A 111 -13.54 1.67 -11.67
CA TYR A 111 -12.87 1.84 -10.37
C TYR A 111 -11.34 1.91 -10.52
N ARG A 112 -10.74 0.98 -11.28
CA ARG A 112 -9.30 0.95 -11.52
C ARG A 112 -8.80 2.24 -12.17
N SER A 113 -9.51 2.78 -13.17
CA SER A 113 -9.13 4.04 -13.81
C SER A 113 -9.16 5.23 -12.85
N ILE A 114 -10.20 5.32 -12.00
CA ILE A 114 -10.37 6.41 -11.03
C ILE A 114 -9.21 6.43 -10.04
N ILE A 115 -8.83 5.25 -9.52
CA ILE A 115 -7.74 5.14 -8.54
C ILE A 115 -6.39 5.47 -9.18
N ILE A 116 -6.14 5.03 -10.41
CA ILE A 116 -4.89 5.37 -11.12
C ILE A 116 -4.79 6.89 -11.35
N ASP A 117 -5.87 7.54 -11.77
CA ASP A 117 -5.89 9.00 -11.97
C ASP A 117 -5.65 9.74 -10.65
N ARG A 118 -6.35 9.36 -9.57
CA ARG A 118 -6.14 9.94 -8.23
C ARG A 118 -4.70 9.81 -7.75
N ARG A 119 -4.10 8.62 -7.88
CA ARG A 119 -2.70 8.38 -7.52
C ARG A 119 -1.78 9.30 -8.32
N ASN A 120 -1.97 9.40 -9.63
CA ASN A 120 -1.15 10.24 -10.48
C ASN A 120 -1.28 11.72 -10.10
N ARG A 121 -2.49 12.21 -9.79
CA ARG A 121 -2.69 13.59 -9.28
C ARG A 121 -1.97 13.86 -7.97
N ILE A 122 -2.04 12.92 -7.01
CA ILE A 122 -1.33 13.04 -5.72
C ILE A 122 0.18 13.08 -5.94
N ILE A 123 0.72 12.17 -6.77
CA ILE A 123 2.16 12.15 -7.11
C ILE A 123 2.56 13.47 -7.78
N THR A 124 1.82 13.93 -8.78
CA THR A 124 2.09 15.20 -9.45
C THR A 124 2.05 16.38 -8.48
N ALA A 125 1.08 16.43 -7.57
CA ALA A 125 1.00 17.47 -6.55
C ALA A 125 2.18 17.41 -5.57
N ALA A 126 2.55 16.22 -5.08
CA ALA A 126 3.69 16.04 -4.18
C ALA A 126 5.02 16.43 -4.86
N VAL A 127 5.22 16.03 -6.12
CA VAL A 127 6.39 16.42 -6.92
C VAL A 127 6.40 17.93 -7.17
N ALA A 128 5.26 18.55 -7.48
CA ALA A 128 5.16 20.00 -7.63
C ALA A 128 5.53 20.74 -6.34
N VAL A 129 5.07 20.27 -5.18
CA VAL A 129 5.44 20.84 -3.88
C VAL A 129 6.94 20.70 -3.62
N LEU A 130 7.52 19.51 -3.86
CA LEU A 130 8.97 19.29 -3.71
C LEU A 130 9.79 20.20 -4.64
N ASN A 131 9.33 20.39 -5.88
CA ASN A 131 9.95 21.31 -6.83
C ASN A 131 9.86 22.77 -6.35
N LEU A 132 8.71 23.20 -5.83
CA LEU A 132 8.50 24.55 -5.27
C LEU A 132 9.32 24.80 -4.00
N CYS A 133 9.58 23.77 -3.20
CA CYS A 133 10.45 23.84 -2.02
C CYS A 133 11.94 23.82 -2.34
N GLY A 134 12.33 23.80 -3.63
CA GLY A 134 13.74 23.81 -4.05
C GLY A 134 14.44 22.45 -3.99
N ALA A 135 13.72 21.36 -3.67
CA ALA A 135 14.25 19.99 -3.69
C ALA A 135 14.19 19.34 -5.10
N GLY A 136 13.65 20.04 -6.10
CA GLY A 136 13.43 19.52 -7.45
C GLY A 136 14.69 19.34 -8.31
N HIS A 137 15.78 20.02 -7.97
CA HIS A 137 16.99 20.03 -8.80
C HIS A 137 17.79 18.71 -8.74
N GLU A 138 17.56 17.86 -7.73
CA GLU A 138 18.23 16.55 -7.62
C GLU A 138 17.45 15.40 -8.31
N LEU A 139 16.15 15.57 -8.56
CA LEU A 139 15.30 14.53 -9.17
C LEU A 139 15.27 14.55 -10.71
N SER A 140 15.82 15.60 -11.33
CA SER A 140 15.90 15.71 -12.80
C SER A 140 16.76 14.60 -13.43
N TRP A 141 17.78 14.12 -12.72
CA TRP A 141 18.63 13.00 -13.16
C TRP A 141 17.94 11.62 -13.18
N LEU A 142 16.83 11.45 -12.45
CA LEU A 142 16.10 10.16 -12.38
C LEU A 142 14.98 10.03 -13.42
N LEU A 143 14.53 11.14 -14.00
CA LEU A 143 13.40 11.16 -14.95
C LEU A 143 13.78 11.57 -16.38
N GLY A 144 15.06 11.84 -16.65
CA GLY A 144 15.65 11.85 -18.00
C GLY A 144 14.87 12.66 -19.04
N TRP A 145 14.70 13.96 -18.78
CA TRP A 145 14.38 14.95 -19.82
C TRP A 145 15.65 15.69 -20.23
#